data_AF-A0A7K2YKD9-F1
#
_entry.id   AF-A0A7K2YKD9-F1
#
_cell.length_a   1.000
_cell.length_b   1.000
_cell.length_c   1.000
_cell.angle_alpha   90.00
_cell.angle_beta   90.00
_cell.angle_gamma   90.00
#
_symmetry.space_group_name_H-M   'P 1'
#
loop_
_entity.id
_entity.type
_entity.pdbx_description
1 polymer ?
#
loop_
_entity_poly.entity_id
_entity_poly.type
_entity_poly.pdbx_seq_one_letter_code
_entity_poly.pdbx_strand_id
1 'polypeptide(L)'
;MLITDDTIERAGRFLWTSGRVLEQRRFVHLFGAQGVQGVSDVEGSEVEHAPDGVLAALRAYQTPDGAYAYGLEPDVRGPLPQPATLRAAMPILAETDALHGPDVARLCDWLASVAGEGGGVPPA
;
A
#
# COMPACT_ATOMS: atom_id res chain seq x y z
N MET A 1 -24.29 -8.33 -0.99
CA MET A 1 -23.22 -9.36 -0.91
C MET A 1 -22.71 -9.33 0.51
N LEU A 2 -22.85 -10.41 1.27
CA LEU A 2 -22.33 -10.49 2.65
C LEU A 2 -20.86 -10.93 2.58
N ILE A 3 -19.97 -10.24 3.30
CA ILE A 3 -18.57 -10.65 3.47
C ILE A 3 -18.53 -11.66 4.62
N THR A 4 -18.02 -12.86 4.34
CA THR A 4 -17.91 -13.99 5.30
C THR A 4 -16.43 -14.38 5.49
N ASP A 5 -16.13 -15.18 6.50
CA ASP A 5 -14.77 -15.71 6.72
C ASP A 5 -14.26 -16.53 5.52
N ASP A 6 -15.12 -17.34 4.88
CA ASP A 6 -14.81 -18.03 3.61
C ASP A 6 -14.42 -17.04 2.50
N THR A 7 -15.09 -15.89 2.45
CA THR A 7 -14.76 -14.85 1.47
C THR A 7 -13.36 -14.28 1.72
N ILE A 8 -13.00 -14.03 2.98
CA ILE A 8 -11.68 -13.55 3.37
C ILE A 8 -10.62 -14.61 3.09
N GLU A 9 -10.86 -15.88 3.40
CA GLU A 9 -9.93 -16.97 3.13
C GLU A 9 -9.62 -17.10 1.63
N ARG A 10 -10.65 -17.03 0.78
CA ARG A 10 -10.49 -17.09 -0.68
C ARG A 10 -9.75 -15.88 -1.23
N ALA A 11 -10.00 -14.68 -0.68
CA ALA A 11 -9.25 -13.48 -1.03
C ALA A 11 -7.77 -13.60 -0.65
N GLY A 12 -7.47 -14.10 0.55
CA GLY A 12 -6.11 -14.39 1.00
C GLY A 12 -5.38 -15.33 0.04
N ARG A 13 -6.00 -16.48 -0.29
CA ARG A 13 -5.46 -17.45 -1.25
C ARG A 13 -5.10 -16.82 -2.60
N PHE A 14 -5.99 -15.99 -3.14
CA PHE A 14 -5.74 -15.28 -4.40
C PHE A 14 -4.53 -14.34 -4.30
N LEU A 15 -4.42 -13.57 -3.21
CA LEU A 15 -3.29 -12.66 -2.99
C LEU A 15 -1.95 -13.39 -2.82
N TRP A 16 -1.95 -14.56 -2.18
CA TRP A 16 -0.73 -15.38 -2.06
C TRP A 16 -0.21 -15.86 -3.42
N THR A 17 -1.09 -16.12 -4.38
CA THR A 17 -0.71 -16.61 -5.71
C THR A 17 -0.54 -15.52 -6.76
N SER A 18 -1.11 -14.33 -6.54
CA SER A 18 -1.24 -13.32 -7.62
C SER A 18 -1.02 -11.88 -7.17
N GLY A 19 -1.08 -11.59 -5.86
CA GLY A 19 -0.86 -10.26 -5.32
C GLY A 19 0.62 -9.86 -5.33
N ARG A 20 0.90 -8.55 -5.37
CA ARG A 20 2.26 -8.06 -5.11
C ARG A 20 2.53 -8.15 -3.61
N VAL A 21 3.80 -8.04 -3.24
CA VAL A 21 4.22 -8.01 -1.82
C VAL A 21 3.45 -6.94 -1.03
N LEU A 22 3.13 -5.80 -1.65
CA LEU A 22 2.34 -4.74 -1.03
C LEU A 22 0.93 -5.21 -0.63
N GLU A 23 0.17 -5.81 -1.55
CA GLU A 23 -1.18 -6.31 -1.25
C GLU A 23 -1.15 -7.47 -0.26
N GLN A 24 -0.14 -8.35 -0.36
CA GLN A 24 0.06 -9.46 0.58
C GLN A 24 0.28 -8.97 2.02
N ARG A 25 1.17 -7.98 2.19
CA ARG A 25 1.43 -7.35 3.50
C ARG A 25 0.21 -6.58 4.01
N ARG A 26 -0.47 -5.85 3.13
CA ARG A 26 -1.69 -5.09 3.46
C ARG A 26 -2.83 -6.02 3.90
N PHE A 27 -2.99 -7.16 3.24
CA PHE A 27 -3.98 -8.17 3.63
C PHE A 27 -3.70 -8.73 5.02
N VAL A 28 -2.45 -9.10 5.29
CA VAL A 28 -2.03 -9.54 6.63
C VAL A 28 -2.30 -8.47 7.68
N HIS A 29 -2.01 -7.20 7.40
CA HIS A 29 -2.27 -6.11 8.34
C HIS A 29 -3.76 -5.92 8.65
N LEU A 30 -4.66 -6.10 7.67
CA LEU A 30 -6.09 -5.85 7.83
C LEU A 30 -6.89 -7.07 8.32
N PHE A 31 -6.46 -8.29 7.99
CA PHE A 31 -7.23 -9.53 8.20
C PHE A 31 -6.42 -10.63 8.92
N GLY A 32 -5.16 -10.38 9.27
CA GLY A 32 -4.25 -11.39 9.81
C GLY A 32 -3.76 -12.38 8.75
N ALA A 33 -3.05 -13.43 9.16
CA ALA A 33 -2.55 -14.47 8.25
C ALA A 33 -3.60 -15.52 7.83
N GLN A 34 -4.88 -15.17 7.86
CA GLN A 34 -5.95 -16.07 7.43
C GLN A 34 -5.78 -16.48 5.96
N GLY A 35 -6.10 -17.74 5.65
CA GLY A 35 -5.97 -18.28 4.29
C GLY A 35 -4.55 -18.65 3.85
N VAL A 36 -3.54 -18.56 4.73
CA VAL A 36 -2.22 -19.20 4.48
C VAL A 36 -2.25 -20.63 5.01
N GLN A 37 -2.20 -21.61 4.11
CA GLN A 37 -2.11 -23.02 4.48
C GLN A 37 -0.71 -23.29 5.08
N GLY A 38 -0.64 -23.77 6.33
CA GLY A 38 0.63 -24.10 7.02
C GLY A 38 1.21 -23.03 7.95
N VAL A 39 0.50 -21.92 8.21
CA VAL A 39 0.91 -20.91 9.21
C VAL A 39 0.19 -21.10 10.55
N SER A 40 -0.82 -21.97 10.61
CA SER A 40 -1.61 -22.28 11.81
C SER A 40 -0.82 -22.99 12.93
N ASP A 41 0.40 -23.46 12.65
CA ASP A 41 1.19 -24.29 13.57
C ASP A 41 2.40 -23.54 14.17
N VAL A 42 2.54 -22.24 13.88
CA VAL A 42 3.62 -21.43 14.48
C VAL A 42 3.12 -20.83 15.79
N GLU A 43 3.58 -21.40 16.91
CA GLU A 43 3.30 -20.88 18.26
C GLU A 43 3.80 -19.43 18.38
N GLY A 44 2.93 -18.50 18.81
CA GLY A 44 3.20 -17.05 18.81
C GLY A 44 2.82 -16.32 17.51
N SER A 45 2.20 -17.00 16.54
CA SER A 45 1.63 -16.43 15.31
C SER A 45 0.32 -15.65 15.53
N GLU A 46 0.21 -14.87 16.61
CA GLU A 46 -0.69 -13.72 16.57
C GLU A 46 -0.07 -12.78 15.54
N VAL A 47 -0.49 -12.90 14.29
CA VAL A 47 -0.05 -12.00 13.24
C VAL A 47 -0.78 -10.70 13.48
N GLU A 48 -0.24 -9.95 14.45
CA GLU A 48 -0.66 -8.64 14.87
C GLU A 48 -0.67 -7.71 13.65
N HIS A 49 -1.55 -6.71 13.67
CA HIS A 49 -1.55 -5.64 12.69
C HIS A 49 -0.11 -5.20 12.43
N ALA A 50 0.40 -5.43 11.21
CA ALA A 50 1.82 -5.28 10.90
C ALA A 50 2.10 -4.08 9.98
N PRO A 51 1.85 -2.83 10.43
CA PRO A 51 1.96 -1.64 9.58
C PRO A 51 3.38 -1.46 9.03
N ASP A 52 4.42 -1.81 9.80
CA ASP A 52 5.81 -1.71 9.35
C ASP A 52 6.10 -2.53 8.10
N GLY A 53 5.52 -3.72 7.99
CA GLY A 53 5.66 -4.58 6.81
C GLY A 53 5.00 -3.98 5.57
N VAL A 54 3.85 -3.31 5.77
CA VAL A 54 3.12 -2.60 4.71
C VAL A 54 3.91 -1.37 4.27
N LEU A 55 4.38 -0.56 5.22
CA LEU A 55 5.17 0.64 4.96
C LEU A 55 6.50 0.31 4.27
N ALA A 56 7.18 -0.77 4.67
CA ALA A 56 8.38 -1.23 4.00
C ALA A 56 8.11 -1.61 2.52
N ALA A 57 7.00 -2.32 2.25
CA ALA A 57 6.60 -2.66 0.90
C ALA A 57 6.19 -1.41 0.08
N LEU A 58 5.52 -0.44 0.69
CA LEU A 58 5.13 0.81 0.05
C LEU A 58 6.37 1.67 -0.30
N ARG A 59 7.36 1.73 0.58
CA ARG A 59 8.61 2.47 0.37
C ARG A 59 9.43 1.96 -0.81
N ALA A 60 9.26 0.70 -1.22
CA ALA A 60 9.87 0.18 -2.44
C ALA A 60 9.41 0.90 -3.72
N TYR A 61 8.28 1.62 -3.66
CA TYR A 61 7.75 2.43 -4.75
C TYR A 61 8.11 3.91 -4.64
N GLN A 62 8.74 4.36 -3.54
CA GLN A 62 9.09 5.77 -3.38
C GLN A 62 10.19 6.20 -4.35
N THR A 63 10.07 7.43 -4.83
CA THR A 63 11.08 8.10 -5.63
C THR A 63 11.95 9.03 -4.75
N PRO A 64 13.17 9.40 -5.19
CA PRO A 64 14.07 10.26 -4.41
C PRO A 64 13.49 11.64 -4.06
N ASP A 65 12.57 12.15 -4.86
CA ASP A 65 11.84 13.41 -4.66
C ASP A 65 10.67 13.29 -3.67
N GLY A 66 10.35 12.10 -3.17
CA GLY A 66 9.34 11.89 -2.12
C GLY A 66 7.97 11.43 -2.62
N ALA A 67 7.81 11.29 -3.93
CA ALA A 67 6.60 10.76 -4.55
C ALA A 67 6.64 9.23 -4.68
N TYR A 68 5.71 8.68 -5.46
CA TYR A 68 5.62 7.25 -5.75
C TYR A 68 5.59 6.98 -7.26
N ALA A 69 6.29 5.92 -7.68
CA ALA A 69 6.36 5.45 -9.06
C ALA A 69 6.46 3.91 -9.11
N TYR A 70 7.13 3.37 -10.13
CA TYR A 70 7.48 1.95 -10.26
C TYR A 70 6.28 0.99 -10.30
N GLY A 71 5.13 1.48 -10.80
CA GLY A 71 3.92 0.67 -10.92
C GLY A 71 3.15 0.50 -9.61
N LEU A 72 3.27 1.44 -8.66
CA LEU A 72 2.40 1.45 -7.47
C LEU A 72 0.91 1.45 -7.88
N GLU A 73 0.54 2.45 -8.68
CA GLU A 73 -0.70 2.42 -9.46
C GLU A 73 -0.49 1.47 -10.65
N PRO A 74 -1.26 0.35 -10.76
CA PRO A 74 -0.99 -0.71 -11.72
C PRO A 74 -0.99 -0.30 -13.21
N ASP A 75 -1.72 0.74 -13.59
CA ASP A 75 -1.77 1.24 -14.97
C ASP A 75 -0.62 2.23 -15.30
N VAL A 76 0.04 2.80 -14.29
CA VAL A 76 1.18 3.71 -14.45
C VAL A 76 2.50 2.96 -14.29
N ARG A 77 3.06 2.46 -15.39
CA ARG A 77 4.34 1.75 -15.41
C ARG A 77 5.47 2.68 -15.82
N GLY A 78 6.37 2.99 -14.89
CA GLY A 78 7.56 3.79 -15.18
C GLY A 78 8.27 4.29 -13.92
N PRO A 79 9.48 4.84 -14.06
CA PRO A 79 10.24 5.39 -12.94
C PRO A 79 9.84 6.83 -12.58
N LEU A 80 8.99 7.46 -13.41
CA LEU A 80 8.56 8.84 -13.20
C LEU A 80 7.37 8.90 -12.24
N PRO A 81 7.40 9.76 -11.22
CA PRO A 81 6.27 9.94 -10.31
C PRO A 81 5.13 10.69 -11.02
N GLN A 82 3.90 10.37 -10.65
CA GLN A 82 2.69 10.98 -11.20
C GLN A 82 1.63 11.18 -10.12
N PRO A 83 0.82 12.25 -10.19
CA PRO A 83 -0.20 12.49 -9.17
C PRO A 83 -1.22 11.36 -9.02
N ALA A 84 -1.45 10.54 -10.06
CA ALA A 84 -2.33 9.38 -9.97
C ALA A 84 -1.89 8.35 -8.93
N THR A 85 -0.59 8.22 -8.64
CA THR A 85 -0.10 7.22 -7.67
C THR A 85 -0.52 7.54 -6.23
N LEU A 86 -0.96 8.77 -5.94
CA LEU A 86 -1.52 9.14 -4.64
C LEU A 86 -2.78 8.34 -4.30
N ARG A 87 -3.59 7.98 -5.30
CA ARG A 87 -4.81 7.17 -5.09
C ARG A 87 -4.48 5.80 -4.52
N ALA A 88 -3.31 5.26 -4.87
CA ALA A 88 -2.81 4.01 -4.35
C ALA A 88 -2.07 4.19 -3.00
N ALA A 89 -1.26 5.23 -2.84
CA ALA A 89 -0.44 5.43 -1.64
C ALA A 89 -1.23 5.93 -0.42
N MET A 90 -2.10 6.93 -0.58
CA MET A 90 -2.76 7.62 0.53
C MET A 90 -3.65 6.71 1.39
N PRO A 91 -4.47 5.81 0.83
CA PRO A 91 -5.25 4.86 1.64
C PRO A 91 -4.35 3.95 2.49
N ILE A 92 -3.22 3.51 1.96
CA ILE A 92 -2.28 2.64 2.67
C ILE A 92 -1.63 3.38 3.83
N LEU A 93 -1.24 4.64 3.64
CA LEU A 93 -0.71 5.49 4.70
C LEU A 93 -1.76 5.76 5.78
N ALA A 94 -3.04 5.92 5.41
CA ALA A 94 -4.14 6.07 6.37
C ALA A 94 -4.39 4.80 7.18
N GLU A 95 -4.43 3.64 6.53
CA GLU A 95 -4.65 2.34 7.17
C GLU A 95 -3.54 1.99 8.17
N THR A 96 -2.32 2.45 7.91
CA THR A 96 -1.14 2.18 8.74
C THR A 96 -0.83 3.30 9.75
N ASP A 97 -1.75 4.26 9.93
CA ASP A 97 -1.59 5.44 10.80
C ASP A 97 -0.32 6.27 10.51
N ALA A 98 0.11 6.28 9.25
CA ALA A 98 1.33 6.93 8.79
C ALA A 98 1.10 8.29 8.10
N LEU A 99 -0.14 8.81 8.14
CA LEU A 99 -0.50 10.09 7.49
C LEU A 99 0.29 11.28 8.00
N HIS A 100 0.77 11.22 9.24
CA HIS A 100 1.55 12.29 9.87
C HIS A 100 3.07 12.01 9.85
N GLY A 101 3.49 11.00 9.10
CA GLY A 101 4.89 10.58 9.00
C GLY A 101 5.72 11.42 8.02
N PRO A 102 7.06 11.25 8.05
CA PRO A 102 7.99 11.99 7.18
C PRO A 102 7.77 11.71 5.69
N ASP A 103 7.27 10.52 5.35
CA ASP A 103 6.96 10.13 3.98
C ASP A 103 5.84 11.00 3.38
N VAL A 104 4.85 11.38 4.17
CA VAL A 104 3.76 12.26 3.73
C VAL A 104 4.23 13.70 3.61
N ALA A 105 5.09 14.17 4.52
CA ALA A 105 5.67 15.51 4.40
C ALA A 105 6.42 15.68 3.07
N ARG A 106 7.26 14.70 2.70
CA ARG A 106 7.97 14.71 1.41
C ARG A 106 7.03 14.61 0.21
N LEU A 107 5.95 13.84 0.32
CA LEU A 107 4.91 13.77 -0.72
C LEU A 107 4.23 15.13 -0.91
N CYS A 108 3.92 15.83 0.18
CA CYS A 108 3.36 17.19 0.13
C CYS A 108 4.32 18.19 -0.51
N ASP A 109 5.63 18.12 -0.19
CA ASP A 109 6.66 18.95 -0.82
C ASP A 109 6.72 18.70 -2.35
N TRP A 110 6.67 17.42 -2.75
CA TRP A 110 6.61 17.07 -4.16
C TRP A 110 5.34 17.58 -4.84
N LEU A 111 4.16 17.40 -4.23
CA LEU A 111 2.89 17.90 -4.77
C LEU A 111 2.93 19.42 -4.98
N ALA A 112 3.48 20.17 -4.02
CA ALA A 112 3.65 21.61 -4.14
C ALA A 112 4.57 21.99 -5.31
N SER A 113 5.61 21.17 -5.59
CA SER A 113 6.52 21.41 -6.72
C SER A 113 5.90 21.19 -8.10
N VAL A 114 4.87 20.34 -8.21
CA VAL A 114 4.20 20.01 -9.48
C VAL A 114 2.85 20.70 -9.65
N ALA A 115 2.35 21.36 -8.60
CA ALA A 115 1.12 22.12 -8.64
C ALA A 115 1.27 23.36 -9.53
N GLY A 116 0.26 23.63 -10.37
CA GLY A 116 0.15 24.89 -11.10
C GLY A 116 -0.26 26.05 -10.20
N GLU A 117 -0.28 27.26 -10.76
CA GLU A 117 -0.59 28.51 -10.03
C GLU A 117 -1.94 28.47 -9.28
N GLY A 118 -2.91 27.71 -9.79
CA GLY A 118 -4.22 27.50 -9.15
C GLY A 118 -4.27 26.38 -8.11
N GLY A 119 -3.15 25.75 -7.77
CA GLY A 119 -3.07 24.65 -6.79
C GLY A 119 -3.48 23.27 -7.33
N GLY A 120 -3.90 23.18 -8.60
CA GLY A 120 -4.18 21.90 -9.26
C GLY A 120 -2.89 21.21 -9.69
N VAL A 121 -2.90 19.87 -9.69
CA VAL A 121 -1.81 19.04 -10.22
C VAL A 121 -2.18 18.50 -11.61
N PRO A 122 -1.20 18.19 -12.48
CA PRO A 122 -1.48 17.61 -13.79
C PRO A 122 -2.31 16.33 -13.68
N PRO A 123 -3.28 16.11 -14.59
CA PRO A 123 -3.83 14.78 -14.76
C PRO A 123 -2.70 13.83 -15.20
N ALA A 124 -2.76 12.58 -14.76
CA ALA A 124 -1.81 11.55 -15.18
C ALA A 124 -1.84 11.30 -16.69
#